data_AF-A0A955BUH6-F1
#
_entry.id   AF-A0A955BUH6-F1
#
_cell.length_a   1.000
_cell.length_b   1.000
_cell.length_c   1.000
_cell.angle_alpha   90.00
_cell.angle_beta   90.00
_cell.angle_gamma   90.00
#
_symmetry.space_group_name_H-M   'P 1'
#
loop_
_entity.id
_entity.type
_entity.pdbx_description
1 polymer ?
#
loop_
_entity_poly.entity_id
_entity_poly.type
_entity_poly.pdbx_seq_one_letter_code
_entity_poly.pdbx_strand_id
1 'polypeptide(L)'
;MHFSHRFVATFFLSTAAIATPLGSAIAQHSDVLLANIGGQATVGAAADIGGAQESFDLDTRVFESVLLAGGLLPPALAKDFEGNEPGFFGLDAVANAADLAALSAAPLPAGADVGISLTPFSLGGATGTLLYWDGTGPVSFEPAPAETSFSFEPAGAFALTGGGGGFDDHPVYQLDNGGAGKPADGVYAVAPTISVAGLDSSEPFYLVFLADALIIGDDDAEAVEAALERVEEGLSNDAMYAGKDFAFYERAVDFVDATVVPEPHGLALLSLAAITAGAL
;
A
#
# COMPACT_ATOMS: atom_id res chain seq x y z
N MET A 1 43.36 48.81 -40.68
CA MET A 1 42.79 48.55 -39.34
C MET A 1 41.53 47.71 -39.54
N HIS A 2 41.59 46.42 -39.19
CA HIS A 2 40.48 45.47 -39.33
C HIS A 2 39.59 45.52 -38.08
N PHE A 3 38.29 45.74 -38.25
CA PHE A 3 37.29 45.52 -37.20
C PHE A 3 36.57 44.20 -37.47
N SER A 4 36.61 43.32 -36.47
CA SER A 4 35.93 42.03 -36.40
C SER A 4 34.62 42.21 -35.64
N HIS A 5 33.49 41.90 -36.28
CA HIS A 5 32.18 41.84 -35.62
C HIS A 5 31.90 40.39 -35.19
N ARG A 6 31.93 40.15 -33.88
CA ARG A 6 31.43 38.92 -33.26
C ARG A 6 29.92 39.06 -33.05
N PHE A 7 29.14 38.23 -33.73
CA PHE A 7 27.73 38.00 -33.41
C PHE A 7 27.65 37.10 -32.16
N VAL A 8 27.05 37.61 -31.10
CA VAL A 8 26.65 36.81 -29.93
C VAL A 8 25.16 36.55 -30.06
N ALA A 9 24.79 35.31 -30.39
CA ALA A 9 23.41 34.85 -30.38
C ALA A 9 23.08 34.37 -28.96
N THR A 10 22.34 35.20 -28.21
CA THR A 10 21.80 34.83 -26.90
C THR A 10 20.56 33.98 -27.11
N PHE A 11 20.67 32.67 -26.89
CA PHE A 11 19.50 31.78 -26.80
C PHE A 11 18.89 31.93 -25.40
N PHE A 12 17.67 32.47 -25.33
CA PHE A 12 16.83 32.41 -24.14
C PHE A 12 16.18 31.03 -24.09
N LEU A 13 16.66 30.18 -23.17
CA LEU A 13 16.00 28.92 -22.85
C LEU A 13 14.88 29.23 -21.84
N SER A 14 13.66 29.37 -22.33
CA SER A 14 12.47 29.51 -21.49
C SER A 14 12.12 28.15 -20.90
N THR A 15 12.51 27.91 -19.66
CA THR A 15 12.09 26.72 -18.89
C THR A 15 10.60 26.87 -18.54
N ALA A 16 9.72 26.25 -19.32
CA ALA A 16 8.33 26.08 -18.92
C ALA A 16 8.29 25.03 -17.81
N ALA A 17 8.15 25.47 -16.56
CA ALA A 17 7.84 24.59 -15.46
C ALA A 17 6.40 24.07 -15.66
N ILE A 18 6.28 22.86 -16.21
CA ILE A 18 5.02 22.13 -16.20
C ILE A 18 4.88 21.63 -14.76
N ALA A 19 4.06 22.32 -13.96
CA ALA A 19 3.58 21.77 -12.71
C ALA A 19 2.65 20.62 -13.08
N THR A 20 3.15 19.39 -13.03
CA THR A 20 2.28 18.22 -13.03
C THR A 20 1.51 18.26 -11.70
N PRO A 21 0.17 18.18 -11.71
CA PRO A 21 -0.53 17.90 -10.49
C PRO A 21 0.00 16.55 -10.00
N LEU A 22 0.63 16.55 -8.83
CA LEU A 22 0.78 15.34 -8.06
C LEU A 22 -0.66 14.90 -7.80
N GLY A 23 -1.09 13.81 -8.43
CA GLY A 23 -2.35 13.19 -8.07
C GLY A 23 -2.18 12.77 -6.63
N SER A 24 -2.78 13.51 -5.70
CA SER A 24 -2.99 13.00 -4.36
C SER A 24 -3.90 11.80 -4.54
N ALA A 25 -3.32 10.60 -4.47
CA ALA A 25 -4.10 9.43 -4.13
C ALA A 25 -4.68 9.76 -2.75
N ILE A 26 -5.99 9.98 -2.70
CA ILE A 26 -6.72 10.10 -1.45
C ILE A 26 -6.87 8.65 -1.01
N ALA A 27 -6.09 8.21 -0.05
CA ALA A 27 -6.26 6.94 0.63
C ALA A 27 -7.52 7.03 1.50
N GLN A 28 -8.68 6.87 0.85
CA GLN A 28 -9.83 6.36 1.59
C GLN A 28 -9.47 4.95 2.08
N HIS A 29 -9.92 4.58 3.29
CA HIS A 29 -9.89 3.22 3.80
C HIS A 29 -10.34 2.23 2.71
N SER A 30 -9.35 1.60 2.07
CA SER A 30 -9.56 0.78 0.89
C SER A 30 -9.20 -0.66 1.18
N ASP A 31 -10.08 -1.56 0.80
CA ASP A 31 -9.76 -2.97 0.75
C ASP A 31 -8.86 -3.27 -0.44
N VAL A 32 -8.20 -4.42 -0.36
CA VAL A 32 -7.38 -4.95 -1.44
C VAL A 32 -8.29 -5.61 -2.47
N LEU A 33 -8.47 -4.95 -3.61
CA LEU A 33 -9.12 -5.52 -4.79
C LEU A 33 -8.26 -6.63 -5.40
N LEU A 34 -8.88 -7.77 -5.70
CA LEU A 34 -8.31 -8.82 -6.53
C LEU A 34 -9.09 -8.99 -7.84
N ALA A 35 -8.36 -8.94 -8.95
CA ALA A 35 -8.90 -9.12 -10.30
C ALA A 35 -8.04 -10.09 -11.12
N ASN A 36 -8.62 -10.67 -12.17
CA ASN A 36 -7.88 -11.47 -13.16
C ASN A 36 -7.56 -10.62 -14.39
N ILE A 37 -6.29 -10.27 -14.56
CA ILE A 37 -5.80 -9.57 -15.77
C ILE A 37 -4.92 -10.55 -16.56
N GLY A 38 -5.41 -10.97 -17.72
CA GLY A 38 -4.59 -11.79 -18.64
C GLY A 38 -4.14 -13.15 -18.08
N GLY A 39 -4.80 -13.69 -17.07
CA GLY A 39 -4.41 -14.94 -16.41
C GLY A 39 -3.55 -14.78 -15.16
N GLN A 40 -3.28 -13.54 -14.73
CA GLN A 40 -2.55 -13.22 -13.50
C GLN A 40 -3.50 -12.62 -12.46
N ALA A 41 -3.34 -13.02 -11.20
CA ALA A 41 -3.97 -12.33 -10.07
C ALA A 41 -3.38 -10.92 -9.97
N THR A 42 -4.21 -9.89 -10.10
CA THR A 42 -3.79 -8.48 -10.02
C THR A 42 -4.42 -7.85 -8.80
N VAL A 43 -3.59 -7.20 -7.99
CA VAL A 43 -3.99 -6.43 -6.82
C VAL A 43 -4.36 -5.01 -7.22
N GLY A 44 -5.27 -4.38 -6.50
CA GLY A 44 -5.63 -2.98 -6.62
C GLY A 44 -6.37 -2.51 -5.36
N ALA A 45 -6.95 -1.32 -5.38
CA ALA A 45 -7.80 -0.82 -4.31
C ALA A 45 -9.29 -0.97 -4.66
N ALA A 46 -10.09 -1.29 -3.64
CA ALA A 46 -11.54 -1.17 -3.64
C ALA A 46 -11.94 -0.25 -2.47
N ALA A 47 -12.48 0.93 -2.79
CA ALA A 47 -12.87 1.92 -1.81
C ALA A 47 -14.40 2.04 -1.74
N ASP A 48 -14.92 2.36 -0.55
CA ASP A 48 -16.35 2.56 -0.30
C ASP A 48 -17.24 1.39 -0.76
N ILE A 49 -16.78 0.14 -0.58
CA ILE A 49 -17.50 -1.06 -1.03
C ILE A 49 -18.93 -1.09 -0.47
N GLY A 50 -19.91 -1.35 -1.34
CA GLY A 50 -21.33 -1.34 -1.00
C GLY A 50 -21.94 0.05 -0.75
N GLY A 51 -21.14 1.12 -0.85
CA GLY A 51 -21.54 2.50 -0.73
C GLY A 51 -21.96 3.14 -2.06
N ALA A 52 -22.42 4.40 -1.99
CA ALA A 52 -22.78 5.18 -3.18
C ALA A 52 -21.55 5.74 -3.94
N GLN A 53 -20.37 5.68 -3.32
CA GLN A 53 -19.11 6.20 -3.82
C GLN A 53 -18.10 5.08 -4.12
N GLU A 54 -18.59 3.83 -4.20
CA GLU A 54 -17.78 2.66 -4.52
C GLU A 54 -16.89 2.92 -5.74
N SER A 55 -15.59 2.65 -5.59
CA SER A 55 -14.61 2.84 -6.64
C SER A 55 -13.52 1.79 -6.61
N PHE A 56 -12.93 1.55 -7.77
CA PHE A 56 -11.95 0.50 -7.99
C PHE A 56 -10.77 1.05 -8.79
N ASP A 57 -9.56 0.71 -8.37
CA ASP A 57 -8.32 1.07 -9.05
C ASP A 57 -7.34 -0.11 -9.04
N LEU A 58 -6.58 -0.29 -10.11
CA LEU A 58 -5.54 -1.32 -10.22
C LEU A 58 -4.11 -0.74 -10.11
N ASP A 59 -3.97 0.56 -9.94
CA ASP A 59 -2.68 1.22 -9.80
C ASP A 59 -2.20 1.29 -8.33
N THR A 60 -3.11 1.28 -7.36
CA THR A 60 -2.76 1.21 -5.92
C THR A 60 -1.99 -0.06 -5.56
N ARG A 61 -0.86 0.12 -4.86
CA ARG A 61 0.05 -0.96 -4.40
C ARG A 61 0.44 -0.89 -2.93
N VAL A 62 0.13 0.21 -2.24
CA VAL A 62 0.45 0.39 -0.84
C VAL A 62 -0.87 0.52 -0.09
N PHE A 63 -1.02 -0.27 0.96
CA PHE A 63 -2.16 -0.23 1.86
C PHE A 63 -1.65 -0.10 3.27
N GLU A 64 -2.49 0.48 4.11
CA GLU A 64 -2.16 0.83 5.48
C GLU A 64 -3.16 0.25 6.46
N SER A 65 -2.72 0.01 7.70
CA SER A 65 -3.56 -0.54 8.75
C SER A 65 -3.01 -0.27 10.15
N VAL A 66 -3.90 -0.14 11.12
CA VAL A 66 -3.56 -0.01 12.53
C VAL A 66 -3.79 -1.35 13.24
N LEU A 67 -2.75 -1.89 13.88
CA LEU A 67 -2.84 -3.15 14.61
C LEU A 67 -3.21 -2.92 16.08
N LEU A 68 -4.10 -3.77 16.60
CA LEU A 68 -4.64 -3.73 17.95
C LEU A 68 -3.78 -4.53 18.92
N ALA A 69 -3.30 -3.86 19.96
CA ALA A 69 -2.52 -4.49 21.02
C ALA A 69 -3.36 -5.40 21.94
N GLY A 70 -4.69 -5.32 21.89
CA GLY A 70 -5.62 -6.16 22.63
C GLY A 70 -5.95 -7.50 21.96
N GLY A 71 -5.55 -7.66 20.70
CA GLY A 71 -5.87 -8.82 19.86
C GLY A 71 -7.34 -8.83 19.39
N LEU A 72 -7.59 -9.53 18.29
CA LEU A 72 -8.90 -9.83 17.72
C LEU A 72 -9.35 -11.25 18.05
N LEU A 73 -8.39 -12.16 18.18
CA LEU A 73 -8.62 -13.57 18.41
C LEU A 73 -8.73 -13.89 19.91
N PRO A 74 -9.36 -15.03 20.27
CA PRO A 74 -9.34 -15.53 21.64
C PRO A 74 -7.90 -15.69 22.15
N PRO A 75 -7.63 -15.53 23.47
CA PRO A 75 -6.28 -15.52 24.03
C PRO A 75 -5.39 -16.75 23.74
N ALA A 76 -5.99 -17.87 23.34
CA ALA A 76 -5.26 -19.09 22.97
C ALA A 76 -4.60 -19.02 21.57
N LEU A 77 -5.05 -18.08 20.73
CA LEU A 77 -4.57 -17.86 19.36
C LEU A 77 -4.04 -16.42 19.17
N ALA A 78 -4.43 -15.51 20.06
CA ALA A 78 -4.04 -14.11 20.03
C ALA A 78 -2.52 -13.95 20.01
N LYS A 79 -2.06 -13.10 19.10
CA LYS A 79 -0.70 -12.54 19.10
C LYS A 79 -0.67 -11.19 19.80
N ASP A 80 0.53 -10.62 19.89
CA ASP A 80 0.76 -9.39 20.64
C ASP A 80 0.05 -8.18 20.03
N PHE A 81 0.01 -8.14 18.69
CA PHE A 81 -0.81 -7.20 17.91
C PHE A 81 -1.54 -7.93 16.79
N GLU A 82 -2.80 -7.57 16.55
CA GLU A 82 -3.62 -8.15 15.50
C GLU A 82 -4.46 -7.09 14.79
N GLY A 83 -4.74 -7.31 13.51
CA GLY A 83 -5.65 -6.50 12.71
C GLY A 83 -6.30 -7.37 11.65
N ASN A 84 -7.42 -6.94 11.08
CA ASN A 84 -8.09 -7.64 9.98
C ASN A 84 -8.37 -6.70 8.79
N GLU A 85 -7.79 -5.51 8.81
CA GLU A 85 -7.86 -4.53 7.74
C GLU A 85 -6.48 -4.23 7.14
N PRO A 86 -6.37 -3.92 5.83
CA PRO A 86 -7.48 -3.91 4.86
C PRO A 86 -8.04 -5.32 4.58
N GLY A 87 -9.31 -5.42 4.20
CA GLY A 87 -9.93 -6.65 3.72
C GLY A 87 -9.44 -7.03 2.32
N PHE A 88 -9.90 -8.17 1.82
CA PHE A 88 -9.71 -8.57 0.43
C PHE A 88 -11.04 -8.74 -0.26
N PHE A 89 -11.16 -8.10 -1.42
CA PHE A 89 -12.40 -8.04 -2.18
C PHE A 89 -12.20 -8.53 -3.61
N GLY A 90 -13.12 -9.36 -4.08
CA GLY A 90 -13.17 -9.83 -5.48
C GLY A 90 -14.49 -9.42 -6.14
N LEU A 91 -14.39 -8.92 -7.37
CA LEU A 91 -15.58 -8.50 -8.13
C LEU A 91 -16.36 -9.70 -8.67
N ASP A 92 -17.68 -9.67 -8.47
CA ASP A 92 -18.58 -10.69 -9.00
C ASP A 92 -18.89 -10.45 -10.49
N ALA A 93 -18.81 -11.51 -11.29
CA ALA A 93 -19.01 -11.47 -12.73
C ALA A 93 -20.39 -10.96 -13.18
N VAL A 94 -21.41 -11.01 -12.31
CA VAL A 94 -22.78 -10.59 -12.61
C VAL A 94 -23.08 -9.24 -11.99
N ALA A 95 -22.82 -9.08 -10.69
CA ALA A 95 -23.11 -7.85 -9.97
C ALA A 95 -22.20 -6.69 -10.41
N ASN A 96 -20.93 -6.97 -10.72
CA ASN A 96 -19.89 -5.98 -11.00
C ASN A 96 -19.35 -6.07 -12.45
N ALA A 97 -20.17 -6.56 -13.39
CA ALA A 97 -19.74 -6.76 -14.78
C ALA A 97 -19.25 -5.47 -15.46
N ALA A 98 -19.85 -4.32 -15.11
CA ALA A 98 -19.47 -3.02 -15.67
C ALA A 98 -18.10 -2.57 -15.14
N ASP A 99 -17.84 -2.77 -13.84
CA ASP A 99 -16.59 -2.37 -13.20
C ASP A 99 -15.43 -3.22 -13.69
N LEU A 100 -15.63 -4.54 -13.78
CA LEU A 100 -14.67 -5.45 -14.41
C LEU A 100 -14.33 -5.00 -15.83
N ALA A 101 -15.33 -4.64 -16.64
CA ALA A 101 -15.09 -4.16 -18.00
C ALA A 101 -14.32 -2.83 -18.03
N ALA A 102 -14.59 -1.91 -17.09
CA ALA A 102 -13.88 -0.64 -16.97
C ALA A 102 -12.39 -0.84 -16.63
N LEU A 103 -12.10 -1.82 -15.78
CA LEU A 103 -10.74 -2.21 -15.41
C LEU A 103 -10.01 -3.07 -16.46
N SER A 104 -10.67 -3.42 -17.57
CA SER A 104 -10.19 -4.45 -18.51
C SER A 104 -9.87 -5.79 -17.82
N ALA A 105 -10.65 -6.12 -16.80
CA ALA A 105 -10.49 -7.29 -15.96
C ALA A 105 -11.52 -8.39 -16.26
N ALA A 106 -11.15 -9.60 -15.88
CA ALA A 106 -12.05 -10.74 -15.77
C ALA A 106 -12.34 -11.03 -14.27
N PRO A 107 -13.48 -11.66 -13.96
CA PRO A 107 -13.71 -12.19 -12.62
C PRO A 107 -12.65 -13.26 -12.29
N LEU A 108 -12.41 -13.46 -10.99
CA LEU A 108 -11.57 -14.57 -10.54
C LEU A 108 -12.21 -15.92 -10.91
N PRO A 109 -11.42 -17.00 -11.07
CA PRO A 109 -11.98 -18.33 -11.30
C PRO A 109 -12.92 -18.72 -10.16
N ALA A 110 -14.08 -19.30 -10.49
CA ALA A 110 -15.09 -19.69 -9.50
C ALA A 110 -14.63 -20.88 -8.64
N GLY A 111 -14.88 -20.83 -7.32
CA GLY A 111 -14.49 -21.88 -6.38
C GLY A 111 -12.97 -22.05 -6.26
N ALA A 112 -12.21 -20.99 -6.48
CA ALA A 112 -10.76 -20.96 -6.37
C ALA A 112 -10.32 -20.58 -4.96
N ASP A 113 -9.35 -21.32 -4.43
CA ASP A 113 -8.66 -20.94 -3.20
C ASP A 113 -7.84 -19.67 -3.43
N VAL A 114 -7.91 -18.73 -2.49
CA VAL A 114 -7.11 -17.50 -2.45
C VAL A 114 -6.16 -17.58 -1.27
N GLY A 115 -4.86 -17.45 -1.52
CA GLY A 115 -3.82 -17.53 -0.51
C GLY A 115 -2.87 -16.34 -0.54
N ILE A 116 -2.27 -16.04 0.60
CA ILE A 116 -1.31 -14.95 0.78
C ILE A 116 0.05 -15.52 1.19
N SER A 117 1.14 -14.91 0.73
CA SER A 117 2.50 -15.35 1.09
C SER A 117 3.44 -14.17 1.18
N LEU A 118 4.26 -14.16 2.23
CA LEU A 118 5.31 -13.14 2.40
C LEU A 118 6.47 -13.41 1.47
N THR A 119 6.98 -12.35 0.84
CA THR A 119 8.19 -12.40 0.04
C THR A 119 9.28 -11.50 0.62
N PRO A 120 10.56 -11.88 0.55
CA PRO A 120 11.64 -10.94 0.88
C PRO A 120 11.61 -9.77 -0.10
N PHE A 121 11.72 -8.55 0.43
CA PHE A 121 11.70 -7.32 -0.36
C PHE A 121 12.77 -6.35 0.13
N SER A 122 12.97 -5.27 -0.63
CA SER A 122 13.89 -4.20 -0.25
C SER A 122 13.16 -2.86 -0.20
N LEU A 123 13.46 -2.07 0.83
CA LEU A 123 12.87 -0.76 1.08
C LEU A 123 13.90 0.09 1.84
N GLY A 124 14.17 1.31 1.36
CA GLY A 124 15.15 2.20 2.01
C GLY A 124 16.58 1.66 2.10
N GLY A 125 16.94 0.64 1.30
CA GLY A 125 18.27 0.00 1.34
C GLY A 125 18.38 -1.18 2.31
N ALA A 126 17.36 -1.44 3.13
CA ALA A 126 17.24 -2.67 3.90
C ALA A 126 16.59 -3.80 3.07
N THR A 127 16.84 -5.05 3.46
CA THR A 127 16.21 -6.24 2.85
C THR A 127 15.76 -7.21 3.93
N GLY A 128 14.53 -7.72 3.81
CA GLY A 128 13.94 -8.66 4.76
C GLY A 128 12.54 -9.10 4.34
N THR A 129 11.90 -9.96 5.12
CA THR A 129 10.47 -10.32 4.96
C THR A 129 9.55 -9.45 5.81
N LEU A 130 10.11 -8.80 6.84
CA LEU A 130 9.45 -7.84 7.72
C LEU A 130 10.46 -6.74 8.02
N LEU A 131 10.09 -5.50 7.70
CA LEU A 131 10.91 -4.33 7.98
C LEU A 131 10.21 -3.46 9.03
N TYR A 132 11.00 -2.67 9.76
CA TYR A 132 10.57 -1.86 10.90
C TYR A 132 11.22 -0.49 10.87
N TRP A 133 10.48 0.52 11.31
CA TRP A 133 10.99 1.84 11.66
C TRP A 133 10.33 2.32 12.97
N ASP A 134 11.12 2.92 13.85
CA ASP A 134 10.68 3.30 15.21
C ASP A 134 9.86 4.59 15.28
N GLY A 135 9.57 5.21 14.13
CA GLY A 135 8.84 6.47 14.05
C GLY A 135 9.68 7.71 14.38
N THR A 136 10.98 7.56 14.63
CA THR A 136 11.87 8.67 15.01
C THR A 136 12.82 9.08 13.89
N GLY A 137 13.08 10.40 13.79
CA GLY A 137 13.97 10.96 12.78
C GLY A 137 13.43 10.85 11.34
N PRO A 138 14.33 10.85 10.33
CA PRO A 138 13.96 10.52 8.95
C PRO A 138 13.49 9.06 8.83
N VAL A 139 12.54 8.81 7.93
CA VAL A 139 12.07 7.44 7.63
C VAL A 139 13.25 6.59 7.16
N SER A 140 13.51 5.51 7.88
CA SER A 140 14.59 4.56 7.58
C SER A 140 14.19 3.18 8.07
N PHE A 141 13.64 2.37 7.16
CA PHE A 141 13.29 0.99 7.45
C PHE A 141 14.55 0.13 7.59
N GLU A 142 14.58 -0.69 8.62
CA GLU A 142 15.59 -1.71 8.89
C GLU A 142 14.92 -3.08 9.02
N PRO A 143 15.65 -4.20 8.96
CA PRO A 143 15.07 -5.49 9.33
C PRO A 143 14.47 -5.42 10.74
N ALA A 144 13.28 -5.98 10.92
CA ALA A 144 12.62 -5.99 12.22
C ALA A 144 13.51 -6.62 13.31
N PRO A 145 13.35 -6.22 14.59
CA PRO A 145 14.08 -6.80 15.70
C PRO A 145 14.05 -8.33 15.66
N ALA A 146 15.13 -8.96 16.12
CA ALA A 146 15.18 -10.42 16.21
C ALA A 146 13.99 -10.95 17.02
N GLU A 147 13.46 -12.10 16.62
CA GLU A 147 12.28 -12.76 17.22
C GLU A 147 10.93 -12.12 16.84
N THR A 148 10.90 -10.87 16.36
CA THR A 148 9.69 -10.30 15.78
C THR A 148 9.32 -11.01 14.48
N SER A 149 8.06 -11.44 14.38
CA SER A 149 7.51 -12.16 13.24
C SER A 149 6.16 -11.60 12.84
N PHE A 150 5.86 -11.74 11.55
CA PHE A 150 4.57 -11.38 10.98
C PHE A 150 3.97 -12.61 10.30
N SER A 151 2.67 -12.83 10.49
CA SER A 151 1.93 -13.93 9.89
C SER A 151 0.50 -13.53 9.55
N PHE A 152 -0.14 -14.36 8.73
CA PHE A 152 -1.57 -14.28 8.44
C PHE A 152 -2.27 -15.49 9.08
N GLU A 153 -3.47 -15.30 9.59
CA GLU A 153 -4.37 -16.38 9.99
C GLU A 153 -5.65 -16.32 9.15
N PRO A 154 -5.99 -17.39 8.40
CA PRO A 154 -5.26 -18.65 8.30
C PRO A 154 -3.96 -18.55 7.49
N ALA A 155 -2.94 -19.34 7.85
CA ALA A 155 -1.63 -19.35 7.17
C ALA A 155 -1.62 -19.93 5.74
N GLY A 156 -2.78 -20.34 5.21
CA GLY A 156 -2.92 -20.99 3.90
C GLY A 156 -3.85 -20.20 2.97
N ALA A 157 -4.83 -20.90 2.40
CA ALA A 157 -5.94 -20.22 1.75
C ALA A 157 -6.80 -19.53 2.81
N PHE A 158 -7.02 -18.23 2.66
CA PHE A 158 -7.84 -17.44 3.57
C PHE A 158 -9.25 -17.20 3.04
N ALA A 159 -9.45 -17.35 1.73
CA ALA A 159 -10.74 -17.17 1.09
C ALA A 159 -11.00 -18.25 0.02
N LEU A 160 -12.28 -18.40 -0.32
CA LEU A 160 -12.76 -19.24 -1.42
C LEU A 160 -13.69 -18.41 -2.31
N THR A 161 -13.36 -18.23 -3.58
CA THR A 161 -14.18 -17.41 -4.47
C THR A 161 -15.58 -18.00 -4.71
N GLY A 162 -16.58 -17.14 -4.82
CA GLY A 162 -17.94 -17.50 -5.14
C GLY A 162 -18.12 -18.01 -6.58
N GLY A 163 -19.35 -18.41 -6.91
CA GLY A 163 -19.69 -18.94 -8.25
C GLY A 163 -19.48 -17.95 -9.40
N GLY A 164 -19.52 -16.64 -9.11
CA GLY A 164 -19.20 -15.56 -10.05
C GLY A 164 -17.79 -14.98 -9.88
N GLY A 165 -16.93 -15.60 -9.06
CA GLY A 165 -15.56 -15.13 -8.79
C GLY A 165 -15.44 -14.10 -7.67
N GLY A 166 -16.54 -13.49 -7.23
CA GLY A 166 -16.53 -12.53 -6.14
C GLY A 166 -16.32 -13.16 -4.76
N PHE A 167 -15.74 -12.41 -3.85
CA PHE A 167 -15.57 -12.76 -2.43
C PHE A 167 -15.30 -11.48 -1.62
N ASP A 168 -15.45 -11.57 -0.31
CA ASP A 168 -15.18 -10.50 0.65
C ASP A 168 -14.76 -11.19 1.95
N ASP A 169 -13.46 -11.20 2.22
CA ASP A 169 -12.86 -11.95 3.32
C ASP A 169 -11.67 -11.19 3.92
N HIS A 170 -11.51 -11.33 5.23
CA HIS A 170 -10.51 -10.62 6.02
C HIS A 170 -9.62 -11.63 6.75
N PRO A 171 -8.38 -11.89 6.28
CA PRO A 171 -7.41 -12.62 7.08
C PRO A 171 -7.01 -11.78 8.29
N VAL A 172 -6.63 -12.44 9.39
CA VAL A 172 -6.06 -11.74 10.54
C VAL A 172 -4.56 -11.56 10.31
N TYR A 173 -4.11 -10.32 10.30
CA TYR A 173 -2.71 -9.91 10.36
C TYR A 173 -2.23 -10.06 11.80
N GLN A 174 -1.08 -10.69 11.97
CA GLN A 174 -0.54 -10.97 13.30
C GLN A 174 0.92 -10.55 13.38
N LEU A 175 1.25 -9.74 14.38
CA LEU A 175 2.61 -9.36 14.73
C LEU A 175 2.93 -9.89 16.13
N ASP A 176 4.01 -10.65 16.25
CA ASP A 176 4.38 -11.40 17.45
C ASP A 176 5.88 -11.21 17.72
N ASN A 177 6.28 -11.04 18.99
CA ASN A 177 7.69 -10.95 19.38
C ASN A 177 8.35 -12.32 19.61
N GLY A 178 7.64 -13.42 19.37
CA GLY A 178 8.17 -14.79 19.44
C GLY A 178 8.55 -15.26 20.85
N GLY A 179 8.21 -14.49 21.88
CA GLY A 179 8.73 -14.62 23.23
C GLY A 179 7.90 -13.88 24.28
N ALA A 180 8.57 -13.37 25.31
CA ALA A 180 7.91 -12.57 26.34
C ALA A 180 7.95 -11.08 25.98
N GLY A 181 6.83 -10.39 26.20
CA GLY A 181 6.67 -8.97 25.83
C GLY A 181 6.10 -8.81 24.42
N LYS A 182 5.83 -7.57 24.03
CA LYS A 182 5.25 -7.22 22.73
C LYS A 182 6.33 -6.78 21.74
N PRO A 183 6.07 -6.83 20.42
CA PRO A 183 6.83 -6.10 19.42
C PRO A 183 7.00 -4.63 19.82
N ALA A 184 8.06 -3.99 19.33
CA ALA A 184 8.31 -2.58 19.60
C ALA A 184 7.26 -1.70 18.93
N ASP A 185 6.89 -0.59 19.59
CA ASP A 185 6.02 0.40 18.95
C ASP A 185 6.72 0.98 17.70
N GLY A 186 5.97 1.23 16.64
CA GLY A 186 6.48 1.85 15.41
C GLY A 186 5.71 1.44 14.17
N VAL A 187 6.39 1.51 13.03
CA VAL A 187 5.84 1.20 11.71
C VAL A 187 6.49 -0.06 11.18
N TYR A 188 5.68 -1.02 10.75
CA TYR A 188 6.12 -2.27 10.15
C TYR A 188 5.71 -2.31 8.68
N ALA A 189 6.53 -2.91 7.82
CA ALA A 189 6.21 -3.09 6.42
C ALA A 189 6.46 -4.54 5.98
N VAL A 190 5.57 -5.04 5.14
CA VAL A 190 5.68 -6.34 4.46
C VAL A 190 5.33 -6.21 2.98
N ALA A 191 5.84 -7.13 2.16
CA ALA A 191 5.54 -7.20 0.73
C ALA A 191 4.95 -8.58 0.35
N PRO A 192 3.66 -8.82 0.62
CA PRO A 192 3.01 -10.05 0.22
C PRO A 192 2.81 -10.18 -1.30
N THR A 193 2.61 -11.43 -1.73
CA THR A 193 2.02 -11.79 -3.03
C THR A 193 0.75 -12.59 -2.80
N ILE A 194 -0.21 -12.46 -3.72
CA ILE A 194 -1.44 -13.25 -3.72
C ILE A 194 -1.34 -14.38 -4.72
N SER A 195 -1.85 -15.54 -4.34
CA SER A 195 -2.09 -16.68 -5.22
C SER A 195 -3.58 -16.97 -5.29
N VAL A 196 -4.08 -17.20 -6.51
CA VAL A 196 -5.45 -17.63 -6.77
C VAL A 196 -5.38 -18.89 -7.61
N ALA A 197 -6.06 -19.96 -7.18
CA ALA A 197 -6.00 -21.23 -7.89
C ALA A 197 -6.40 -21.08 -9.37
N GLY A 198 -5.48 -21.43 -10.28
CA GLY A 198 -5.68 -21.35 -11.72
C GLY A 198 -5.19 -20.05 -12.38
N LEU A 199 -4.60 -19.11 -11.63
CA LEU A 199 -3.93 -17.91 -12.14
C LEU A 199 -2.43 -17.92 -11.79
N ASP A 200 -1.65 -17.12 -12.49
CA ASP A 200 -0.31 -16.73 -12.05
C ASP A 200 -0.40 -15.83 -10.80
N SER A 201 0.60 -15.91 -9.92
CA SER A 201 0.66 -15.08 -8.70
C SER A 201 0.75 -13.59 -9.02
N SER A 202 0.25 -12.77 -8.11
CA SER A 202 0.37 -11.31 -8.22
C SER A 202 1.82 -10.85 -8.15
N GLU A 203 2.07 -9.68 -8.71
CA GLU A 203 3.22 -8.88 -8.30
C GLU A 203 3.12 -8.56 -6.80
N PRO A 204 4.26 -8.31 -6.12
CA PRO A 204 4.24 -7.84 -4.74
C PRO A 204 3.45 -6.54 -4.60
N PHE A 205 2.71 -6.43 -3.50
CA PHE A 205 2.11 -5.20 -3.00
C PHE A 205 2.56 -5.01 -1.55
N TYR A 206 2.31 -3.85 -0.97
CA TYR A 206 2.88 -3.46 0.32
C TYR A 206 1.77 -3.22 1.33
N LEU A 207 1.93 -3.82 2.51
CA LEU A 207 1.12 -3.51 3.68
C LEU A 207 2.03 -2.80 4.68
N VAL A 208 1.61 -1.61 5.11
CA VAL A 208 2.27 -0.80 6.13
C VAL A 208 1.39 -0.83 7.37
N PHE A 209 1.97 -1.14 8.52
CA PHE A 209 1.24 -1.33 9.77
C PHE A 209 1.75 -0.38 10.83
N LEU A 210 0.83 0.32 11.49
CA LEU A 210 1.10 0.98 12.75
C LEU A 210 0.87 -0.01 13.90
N ALA A 211 1.89 -0.22 14.73
CA ALA A 211 1.77 -1.00 15.96
C ALA A 211 2.16 -0.12 17.15
N ASP A 212 1.25 0.03 18.12
CA ASP A 212 1.51 0.85 19.29
C ASP A 212 0.75 0.35 20.53
N ALA A 213 1.43 0.24 21.66
CA ALA A 213 0.83 -0.23 22.90
C ALA A 213 -0.33 0.63 23.44
N LEU A 214 -0.50 1.87 22.94
CA LEU A 214 -1.63 2.75 23.26
C LEU A 214 -2.92 2.37 22.53
N ILE A 215 -2.84 1.61 21.43
CA ILE A 215 -3.98 1.26 20.58
C ILE A 215 -4.43 -0.15 20.94
N ILE A 216 -5.37 -0.26 21.87
CA ILE A 216 -5.70 -1.54 22.50
C ILE A 216 -6.89 -2.20 21.81
N GLY A 217 -7.87 -1.42 21.35
CA GLY A 217 -9.04 -1.95 20.65
C GLY A 217 -9.58 -1.01 19.59
N ASP A 218 -10.69 -1.40 18.98
CA ASP A 218 -11.28 -0.74 17.80
C ASP A 218 -11.54 0.76 18.04
N ASP A 219 -12.10 1.14 19.19
CA ASP A 219 -12.34 2.55 19.53
C ASP A 219 -11.06 3.41 19.52
N ASP A 220 -9.92 2.81 19.92
CA ASP A 220 -8.62 3.49 19.91
C ASP A 220 -8.07 3.60 18.48
N ALA A 221 -8.22 2.53 17.70
CA ALA A 221 -7.79 2.50 16.30
C ALA A 221 -8.58 3.49 15.45
N GLU A 222 -9.92 3.50 15.55
CA GLU A 222 -10.79 4.46 14.85
C GLU A 222 -10.41 5.91 15.21
N ALA A 223 -10.08 6.19 16.48
CA ALA A 223 -9.66 7.52 16.90
C ALA A 223 -8.29 7.93 16.34
N VAL A 224 -7.36 6.98 16.18
CA VAL A 224 -6.06 7.21 15.55
C VAL A 224 -6.22 7.40 14.04
N GLU A 225 -6.96 6.52 13.38
CA GLU A 225 -7.25 6.59 11.93
C GLU A 225 -7.93 7.91 11.56
N ALA A 226 -8.97 8.33 12.29
CA ALA A 226 -9.60 9.63 12.07
C ALA A 226 -8.65 10.82 12.28
N ALA A 227 -7.59 10.67 13.07
CA ALA A 227 -6.57 11.70 13.22
C ALA A 227 -5.54 11.67 12.07
N LEU A 228 -5.21 10.49 11.57
CA LEU A 228 -4.32 10.26 10.43
C LEU A 228 -4.96 10.72 9.11
N GLU A 229 -6.23 10.41 8.86
CA GLU A 229 -7.01 10.87 7.70
C GLU A 229 -6.94 12.39 7.58
N ARG A 230 -7.01 13.12 8.71
CA ARG A 230 -6.88 14.58 8.70
C ARG A 230 -5.48 15.06 8.28
N VAL A 231 -4.42 14.32 8.59
CA VAL A 231 -3.06 14.63 8.15
C VAL A 231 -2.95 14.39 6.64
N GLU A 232 -3.44 13.25 6.19
CA GLU A 232 -3.44 12.84 4.79
C GLU A 232 -4.22 13.82 3.89
N GLU A 233 -5.41 14.23 4.32
CA GLU A 233 -6.22 15.25 3.63
C GLU A 233 -5.63 16.68 3.73
N GLY A 234 -4.49 16.86 4.40
CA GLY A 234 -3.85 18.15 4.61
C GLY A 234 -4.65 19.10 5.51
N LEU A 235 -5.59 18.56 6.30
CA LEU A 235 -6.40 19.30 7.26
C LEU A 235 -5.71 19.46 8.62
N SER A 236 -4.62 18.74 8.85
CA SER A 236 -3.78 18.78 10.04
C SER A 236 -2.31 18.52 9.67
N ASN A 237 -1.38 18.92 10.54
CA ASN A 237 0.03 18.47 10.45
C ASN A 237 0.35 17.37 11.47
N ASP A 238 -0.53 17.18 12.46
CA ASP A 238 -0.33 16.29 13.60
C ASP A 238 -1.53 15.34 13.70
N ALA A 239 -1.29 14.09 14.09
CA ALA A 239 -2.32 13.07 14.35
C ALA A 239 -2.28 12.70 15.84
N MET A 240 -2.86 13.56 16.68
CA MET A 240 -2.73 13.44 18.13
C MET A 240 -3.73 12.43 18.73
N TYR A 241 -3.23 11.39 19.38
CA TYR A 241 -4.03 10.46 20.19
C TYR A 241 -3.32 10.16 21.52
N ALA A 242 -4.05 10.20 22.63
CA ALA A 242 -3.54 9.98 24.00
C ALA A 242 -2.26 10.78 24.35
N GLY A 243 -2.04 11.94 23.73
CA GLY A 243 -0.85 12.78 23.95
C GLY A 243 0.40 12.38 23.16
N LYS A 244 0.31 11.38 22.27
CA LYS A 244 1.32 11.02 21.28
C LYS A 244 0.87 11.52 19.90
N ASP A 245 1.83 11.95 19.09
CA ASP A 245 1.62 12.29 17.68
C ASP A 245 1.93 11.08 16.81
N PHE A 246 0.96 10.67 16.00
CA PHE A 246 1.05 9.54 15.07
C PHE A 246 1.28 9.96 13.62
N ALA A 247 1.42 11.26 13.31
CA ALA A 247 1.67 11.74 11.95
C ALA A 247 2.98 11.22 11.33
N PHE A 248 3.86 10.60 12.15
CA PHE A 248 5.01 9.89 11.61
C PHE A 248 4.62 8.70 10.73
N TYR A 249 3.45 8.10 10.96
CA TYR A 249 2.95 6.96 10.19
C TYR A 249 2.69 7.32 8.73
N GLU A 250 1.96 8.40 8.46
CA GLU A 250 1.76 8.93 7.10
C GLU A 250 3.06 9.15 6.34
N ARG A 251 4.09 9.68 7.00
CA ARG A 251 5.40 9.86 6.37
C ARG A 251 6.04 8.53 5.96
N ALA A 252 5.80 7.46 6.72
CA ALA A 252 6.29 6.14 6.38
C ALA A 252 5.52 5.53 5.20
N VAL A 253 4.21 5.73 5.15
CA VAL A 253 3.36 5.31 4.02
C VAL A 253 3.77 6.04 2.75
N ASP A 254 3.87 7.37 2.79
CA ASP A 254 4.39 8.21 1.70
C ASP A 254 5.76 7.73 1.20
N PHE A 255 6.66 7.39 2.14
CA PHE A 255 7.98 6.89 1.80
C PHE A 255 7.93 5.55 1.08
N VAL A 256 7.07 4.63 1.51
CA VAL A 256 6.87 3.33 0.86
C VAL A 256 6.33 3.55 -0.54
N ASP A 257 5.25 4.33 -0.69
CA ASP A 257 4.62 4.62 -1.97
C ASP A 257 5.61 5.21 -2.98
N ALA A 258 6.29 6.29 -2.59
CA ALA A 258 7.30 6.94 -3.44
C ALA A 258 8.50 6.04 -3.79
N THR A 259 8.76 4.98 -3.02
CA THR A 259 9.86 4.04 -3.28
C THR A 259 9.45 2.91 -4.22
N VAL A 260 8.20 2.45 -4.13
CA VAL A 260 7.77 1.18 -4.76
C VAL A 260 6.88 1.40 -5.98
N VAL A 261 6.18 2.53 -6.06
CA VAL A 261 5.36 2.90 -7.22
C VAL A 261 6.22 3.73 -8.18
N PRO A 262 6.59 3.20 -9.36
CA PRO A 262 7.40 3.96 -10.29
C PRO A 262 6.61 5.15 -10.84
N GLU A 263 7.11 6.36 -10.62
CA GLU A 263 6.55 7.58 -11.20
C GLU A 263 6.34 7.41 -12.72
N PRO A 264 5.09 7.54 -13.23
CA PRO A 264 4.73 7.19 -14.61
C PRO A 264 5.42 8.03 -15.71
N HIS A 265 6.25 9.01 -15.35
CA HIS A 265 6.66 10.09 -16.26
C HIS A 265 8.16 10.33 -16.40
N GLY A 266 9.03 9.61 -15.69
CA GLY A 266 10.48 9.78 -15.82
C GLY A 266 11.03 9.44 -17.22
N LEU A 267 10.48 8.39 -17.85
CA LEU A 267 10.98 7.90 -19.15
C LEU A 267 10.37 8.63 -20.36
N ALA A 268 9.15 9.16 -20.22
CA ALA A 268 8.50 9.94 -21.28
C ALA A 268 9.17 11.32 -21.48
N LEU A 269 9.66 11.93 -20.41
CA LEU A 269 10.34 13.23 -20.50
C LEU A 269 11.75 13.12 -21.11
N LEU A 270 12.48 12.03 -20.83
CA LEU A 270 13.79 11.78 -21.44
C LEU A 270 13.71 11.51 -22.95
N SER A 271 12.64 10.88 -23.42
CA SER A 271 12.45 10.59 -24.85
C SER A 271 12.08 11.84 -25.68
N LEU A 272 11.36 12.82 -25.11
CA LEU A 272 11.14 14.13 -25.77
C LEU A 272 12.42 14.97 -25.87
N ALA A 273 13.29 14.93 -24.86
CA ALA A 273 14.57 15.65 -24.89
C ALA A 273 15.51 15.10 -25.98
N ALA A 274 15.53 13.78 -26.20
CA ALA A 274 16.37 13.16 -27.22
C ALA A 274 15.95 13.51 -28.67
N ILE A 275 14.65 13.68 -28.94
CA ILE A 275 14.15 14.02 -30.28
C ILE A 275 14.51 15.47 -30.67
N THR A 276 14.59 16.37 -29.69
CA THR A 276 14.98 17.78 -29.96
C THR A 276 16.49 17.95 -30.17
N ALA A 277 17.33 17.08 -29.58
CA ALA A 277 18.78 17.15 -29.74
C ALA A 277 19.32 16.49 -31.03
N GLY A 278 18.55 15.60 -31.67
CA GLY A 278 18.94 14.91 -32.91
C GLY A 278 18.62 15.63 -34.22
N ALA A 279 18.05 16.84 -34.16
CA ALA A 279 17.63 17.63 -35.32
C ALA A 279 18.57 18.80 -35.67
N LEU A 280 19.81 18.80 -35.16
CA LEU A 280 20.84 19.82 -35.44
C LEU A 280 22.04 19.23 -36.18
#